data_AF-D0R1Z0-F1
#
_entry.id   AF-D0R1Z0-F1
#
_cell.length_a   1.000
_cell.length_b   1.000
_cell.length_c   1.000
_cell.angle_alpha   90.00
_cell.angle_beta   90.00
_cell.angle_gamma   90.00
#
_symmetry.space_group_name_H-M   'P 1'
#
loop_
_entity.id
_entity.type
_entity.pdbx_description
1 polymer ?
#
loop_
_entity_poly.entity_id
_entity_poly.type
_entity_poly.pdbx_seq_one_letter_code
_entity_poly.pdbx_strand_id
1 'polypeptide(L)'
;MPLLLPTKQVVIMFILMFVGWICYQVKFLYEQTVKDLAKILLYVVSPCLIINSFRQTFSVTRLVQFSLIFLLVLVLFVFKIIVSSVLFNKRIIKDEQKRTILRYAGTYTNAGFMGIPLVQALLGNNGVFFAVP
;
A
#
# COMPACT_ATOMS: atom_id res chain seq x y z
N MET A 1 -7.64 -22.69 9.68
CA MET A 1 -8.66 -21.66 9.38
C MET A 1 -8.18 -20.19 9.33
N PRO A 2 -7.13 -19.72 10.05
CA PRO A 2 -6.84 -18.27 10.14
C PRO A 2 -6.29 -17.64 8.85
N LEU A 3 -5.60 -18.41 7.99
CA LEU A 3 -5.10 -17.90 6.70
C LEU A 3 -6.17 -17.86 5.59
N LEU A 4 -7.34 -18.48 5.79
CA LEU A 4 -8.33 -18.60 4.70
C LEU A 4 -8.95 -17.24 4.33
N LEU A 5 -9.14 -16.36 5.32
CA LEU A 5 -9.67 -15.00 5.16
C LEU A 5 -8.73 -14.10 4.32
N PRO A 6 -7.44 -13.92 4.70
CA PRO A 6 -6.53 -13.10 3.92
C PRO A 6 -6.30 -13.67 2.51
N THR A 7 -6.21 -14.99 2.36
CA THR A 7 -6.08 -15.61 1.03
C THR A 7 -7.28 -15.31 0.13
N LYS A 8 -8.52 -15.41 0.65
CA LYS A 8 -9.72 -15.06 -0.11
C LYS A 8 -9.68 -13.61 -0.58
N GLN A 9 -9.30 -12.68 0.31
CA GLN A 9 -9.24 -11.27 -0.05
C GLN A 9 -8.18 -10.98 -1.12
N VAL A 10 -7.01 -11.61 -1.02
CA VAL A 10 -5.96 -11.51 -2.04
C VAL A 10 -6.47 -12.03 -3.39
N VAL A 11 -7.19 -13.16 -3.42
CA VAL A 11 -7.80 -13.70 -4.65
C VAL A 11 -8.80 -12.71 -5.24
N ILE A 12 -9.65 -12.08 -4.43
CA ILE A 12 -10.60 -11.05 -4.90
C ILE A 12 -9.85 -9.89 -5.55
N MET A 13 -8.75 -9.43 -4.96
CA MET A 13 -7.93 -8.36 -5.52
C MET A 13 -7.30 -8.75 -6.87
N PHE A 14 -6.84 -9.99 -7.02
CA PHE A 14 -6.37 -10.51 -8.31
C PHE A 14 -7.47 -10.57 -9.37
N ILE A 15 -8.70 -10.96 -8.98
CA ILE A 15 -9.85 -10.93 -9.88
C ILE A 15 -10.13 -9.48 -10.34
N LEU A 16 -10.13 -8.51 -9.42
CA LEU A 16 -10.33 -7.10 -9.76
C LEU A 16 -9.23 -6.56 -10.69
N MET A 17 -7.97 -6.93 -10.43
CA MET A 17 -6.85 -6.59 -11.32
C MET A 17 -7.05 -7.20 -12.72
N PHE A 18 -7.50 -8.45 -12.81
CA PHE A 18 -7.78 -9.11 -14.07
C PHE A 18 -8.92 -8.45 -14.84
N VAL A 19 -10.01 -8.05 -14.14
CA VAL A 19 -11.09 -7.28 -14.76
C VAL A 19 -10.59 -5.95 -15.32
N GLY A 20 -9.76 -5.22 -14.56
CA GLY A 20 -9.13 -3.98 -15.04
C GLY A 20 -8.28 -4.21 -16.30
N TRP A 21 -7.55 -5.34 -16.35
CA TRP A 21 -6.80 -5.74 -17.53
C TRP A 21 -7.70 -6.06 -18.73
N ILE A 22 -8.82 -6.78 -18.55
CA ILE A 22 -9.80 -7.02 -19.62
C ILE A 22 -10.33 -5.69 -20.17
N CYS A 23 -10.73 -4.76 -19.29
CA CYS A 23 -11.23 -3.44 -19.68
C CYS A 23 -10.22 -2.68 -20.56
N TYR A 24 -8.92 -2.82 -20.27
CA TYR A 24 -7.87 -2.27 -21.11
C TYR A 24 -7.76 -2.99 -22.47
N GLN A 25 -7.80 -4.33 -22.48
CA GLN A 25 -7.70 -5.12 -23.72
C GLN A 25 -8.85 -4.88 -24.70
N VAL A 26 -10.08 -4.76 -24.19
CA VAL A 26 -11.26 -4.48 -25.03
C VAL A 26 -11.37 -3.00 -25.43
N LYS A 27 -10.35 -2.18 -25.13
CA LYS A 27 -10.30 -0.73 -25.39
C LYS A 27 -11.43 0.06 -24.72
N PHE A 28 -11.97 -0.46 -23.62
CA PHE A 28 -12.88 0.29 -22.76
C PHE A 28 -12.10 1.35 -21.96
N LEU A 29 -10.87 1.03 -21.56
CA LEU A 29 -9.92 1.97 -20.96
C LEU A 29 -8.70 2.14 -21.87
N TYR A 30 -8.28 3.39 -22.05
CA TYR A 30 -7.06 3.73 -22.78
C TYR A 30 -5.94 4.11 -21.80
N GLU A 31 -4.69 4.16 -22.29
CA GLU A 31 -3.53 4.50 -21.46
C GLU A 31 -3.71 5.82 -20.71
N GLN A 32 -4.26 6.84 -21.39
CA GLN A 32 -4.55 8.13 -20.78
C GLN A 32 -5.59 8.02 -19.66
N THR A 33 -6.67 7.26 -19.89
CA THR A 33 -7.72 7.03 -18.88
C THR A 33 -7.14 6.33 -17.64
N VAL A 34 -6.27 5.34 -17.82
CA VAL A 34 -5.60 4.65 -16.69
C VAL A 34 -4.75 5.63 -15.88
N LYS A 35 -4.00 6.52 -16.54
CA LYS A 35 -3.21 7.57 -15.88
C LYS A 35 -4.10 8.55 -15.10
N ASP A 36 -5.23 8.95 -15.68
CA ASP A 36 -6.13 9.90 -15.03
C ASP A 36 -6.89 9.26 -13.86
N LEU A 37 -7.29 7.99 -13.95
CA LEU A 37 -7.81 7.23 -12.82
C LEU A 37 -6.80 7.10 -11.68
N ALA A 38 -5.51 6.87 -12.00
CA ALA A 38 -4.45 6.84 -10.99
C ALA A 38 -4.27 8.20 -10.30
N LYS A 39 -4.36 9.31 -11.04
CA LYS A 39 -4.34 10.67 -10.46
C LYS A 39 -5.54 10.90 -9.53
N ILE A 40 -6.74 10.53 -9.94
CA ILE A 40 -7.94 10.64 -9.09
C ILE A 40 -7.76 9.82 -7.81
N LEU A 41 -7.27 8.59 -7.94
CA LEU A 41 -6.98 7.74 -6.79
C LEU A 41 -5.99 8.42 -5.82
N LEU A 42 -4.87 8.94 -6.33
CA LEU A 42 -3.80 9.51 -5.51
C LEU A 42 -4.14 10.87 -4.92
N TYR A 43 -4.75 11.77 -5.71
CA TYR A 43 -4.95 13.17 -5.33
C TYR A 43 -6.33 13.46 -4.75
N VAL A 44 -7.32 12.59 -4.96
CA VAL A 44 -8.69 12.78 -4.47
C VAL A 44 -9.07 11.68 -3.49
N VAL A 45 -9.03 10.41 -3.94
CA VAL A 45 -9.51 9.29 -3.12
C VAL A 45 -8.63 9.08 -1.91
N SER A 46 -7.30 9.12 -2.04
CA SER A 46 -6.38 8.92 -0.91
C SER A 46 -6.56 9.98 0.19
N PRO A 47 -6.60 11.30 -0.08
CA PRO A 47 -6.92 12.30 0.94
C PRO A 47 -8.29 12.09 1.60
N CYS A 48 -9.34 11.79 0.81
CA CYS A 48 -10.66 11.51 1.36
C CYS A 48 -10.67 10.27 2.27
N LEU A 49 -9.93 9.23 1.88
CA LEU A 49 -9.76 8.01 2.66
C LEU A 49 -9.01 8.28 3.95
N ILE A 50 -7.95 9.10 3.91
CA ILE A 50 -7.22 9.53 5.11
C ILE A 50 -8.18 10.20 6.09
N ILE A 51 -8.88 11.26 5.64
CA ILE A 51 -9.83 11.99 6.46
C ILE A 51 -10.89 11.04 7.03
N ASN A 52 -11.50 10.21 6.20
CA ASN A 52 -12.55 9.29 6.63
C ASN A 52 -12.07 8.29 7.69
N SER A 53 -10.82 7.84 7.59
CA SER A 53 -10.25 6.88 8.53
C SER A 53 -10.00 7.48 9.90
N PHE A 54 -9.67 8.77 9.98
CA PHE A 54 -9.48 9.51 11.23
C PHE A 54 -10.77 10.08 11.85
N ARG A 55 -11.94 9.92 11.20
CA ARG A 55 -13.27 10.30 11.75
C ARG A 55 -13.74 9.34 12.84
N GLN A 56 -12.89 9.09 13.83
CA GLN A 56 -13.14 8.20 14.95
C GLN A 56 -13.24 9.01 16.25
N THR A 57 -13.97 8.48 17.24
CA THR A 57 -14.03 9.11 18.56
C THR A 57 -12.65 9.15 19.20
N PHE A 58 -12.28 10.30 19.78
CA PHE A 58 -10.99 10.42 20.45
C PHE A 58 -10.93 9.51 21.69
N SER A 59 -9.80 8.83 21.87
CA SER A 59 -9.49 8.03 23.05
C SER A 59 -7.98 8.01 23.27
N VAL A 60 -7.56 8.24 24.51
CA VAL A 60 -6.14 8.20 24.90
C VAL A 60 -5.53 6.83 24.58
N THR A 61 -6.26 5.75 24.80
CA THR A 61 -5.79 4.39 24.49
C THR A 61 -5.49 4.23 22.99
N ARG A 62 -6.36 4.76 22.13
CA ARG A 62 -6.18 4.70 20.68
C ARG A 62 -4.98 5.55 20.22
N LEU A 63 -4.78 6.71 20.85
CA LEU A 63 -3.61 7.56 20.58
C LEU A 63 -2.31 6.84 20.93
N VAL A 64 -2.24 6.17 22.08
CA VAL A 64 -1.05 5.39 22.49
C VAL A 64 -0.80 4.24 21.52
N GLN A 65 -1.84 3.50 21.13
CA GLN A 65 -1.72 2.42 20.13
C GLN A 65 -1.23 2.94 18.78
N PHE A 66 -1.76 4.08 18.33
CA PHE A 66 -1.34 4.73 17.09
C PHE A 66 0.13 5.13 17.14
N SER A 67 0.58 5.77 18.21
CA SER A 67 1.97 6.17 18.40
C SER A 67 2.93 4.98 18.41
N LEU A 68 2.54 3.85 19.03
CA LEU A 68 3.32 2.62 19.02
C LEU A 68 3.44 2.04 17.61
N ILE A 69 2.34 1.99 16.86
CA ILE A 69 2.33 1.51 15.47
C ILE A 69 3.17 2.43 14.57
N PHE A 70 3.05 3.74 14.75
CA PHE A 70 3.86 4.72 14.03
C PHE A 70 5.37 4.48 14.26
N LEU A 71 5.79 4.28 15.52
CA LEU A 71 7.18 3.98 15.84
C LEU A 71 7.64 2.66 15.20
N LEU A 72 6.81 1.62 15.26
CA LEU A 72 7.09 0.32 14.62
C LEU A 72 7.25 0.47 13.10
N VAL A 73 6.37 1.22 12.45
CA VAL A 73 6.43 1.50 11.01
C VAL A 73 7.70 2.27 10.67
N LEU A 74 8.07 3.28 11.47
CA LEU A 74 9.30 4.04 11.29
C LEU A 74 10.53 3.12 11.35
N VAL A 75 10.62 2.27 12.37
CA VAL A 75 11.71 1.28 12.52
C VAL A 75 11.73 0.30 11.34
N LEU A 76 10.56 -0.18 10.89
CA LEU A 76 10.45 -1.06 9.73
C LEU A 76 10.92 -0.37 8.43
N PHE A 77 10.62 0.91 8.24
CA PHE A 77 11.12 1.66 7.09
C PHE A 77 12.64 1.84 7.14
N VAL A 78 13.20 2.18 8.29
CA VAL A 78 14.67 2.25 8.47
C VAL A 78 15.31 0.89 8.15
N PHE A 79 14.74 -0.19 8.69
CA PHE A 79 15.18 -1.55 8.39
C PHE A 79 15.13 -1.87 6.89
N LYS A 80 14.00 -1.57 6.22
CA LYS A 80 13.85 -1.77 4.78
C LYS A 80 14.87 -0.98 3.97
N ILE A 81 15.13 0.28 4.32
CA ILE A 81 16.14 1.12 3.65
C ILE A 81 17.53 0.51 3.78
N ILE A 82 17.89 0.03 4.98
CA ILE A 82 19.18 -0.61 5.24
C ILE A 82 19.29 -1.90 4.42
N VAL A 83 18.32 -2.80 4.55
CA VAL A 83 18.30 -4.09 3.84
C VAL A 83 18.37 -3.88 2.33
N SER A 84 17.55 -2.98 1.80
CA SER A 84 17.52 -2.64 0.38
C SER A 84 18.86 -2.04 -0.09
N SER A 85 19.50 -1.21 0.73
CA SER A 85 20.80 -0.62 0.41
C SER A 85 21.94 -1.65 0.41
N VAL A 86 21.88 -2.64 1.30
CA VAL A 86 22.84 -3.76 1.41
C VAL A 86 22.66 -4.76 0.27
N LEU A 87 21.42 -5.18 -0.02
CA LEU A 87 21.10 -6.13 -1.09
C LEU A 87 21.40 -5.53 -2.48
N PHE A 88 21.05 -4.28 -2.70
CA PHE A 88 21.30 -3.58 -3.97
C PHE A 88 22.48 -2.61 -3.81
N ASN A 89 23.64 -3.14 -3.43
CA ASN A 89 24.86 -2.35 -3.27
C ASN A 89 25.61 -2.17 -4.61
N LYS A 90 26.65 -1.30 -4.61
CA LYS A 90 27.44 -0.99 -5.82
C LYS A 90 28.21 -2.20 -6.38
N ARG A 91 28.51 -3.21 -5.56
CA ARG A 91 29.21 -4.43 -5.98
C ARG A 91 28.29 -5.35 -6.76
N ILE A 92 27.02 -5.45 -6.35
CA ILE A 92 26.01 -6.31 -7.00
C ILE A 92 25.40 -5.61 -8.22
N ILE A 93 24.94 -4.36 -8.05
CA ILE A 93 24.37 -3.54 -9.13
C ILE A 93 25.32 -2.38 -9.43
N LYS A 94 26.10 -2.53 -10.51
CA LYS A 94 27.07 -1.53 -10.98
C LYS A 94 26.37 -0.28 -11.54
N ASP A 95 25.30 -0.51 -12.31
CA ASP A 95 24.45 0.54 -12.89
C ASP A 95 23.73 1.34 -11.80
N GLU A 96 24.01 2.63 -11.73
CA GLU A 96 23.44 3.51 -10.71
C GLU A 96 21.93 3.70 -10.85
N GLN A 97 21.41 3.83 -12.06
CA GLN A 97 19.98 4.03 -12.28
C GLN A 97 19.19 2.79 -11.85
N LYS A 98 19.64 1.60 -12.28
CA LYS A 98 19.02 0.32 -11.87
C LYS A 98 19.09 0.13 -10.36
N ARG A 99 20.22 0.47 -9.75
CA ARG A 99 20.40 0.38 -8.30
C ARG A 99 19.40 1.27 -7.55
N THR A 100 19.21 2.51 -8.00
CA THR A 100 18.25 3.44 -7.39
C THR A 100 16.81 2.91 -7.51
N ILE A 101 16.43 2.42 -8.69
CA ILE A 101 15.09 1.85 -8.92
C ILE A 101 14.85 0.63 -8.01
N LEU A 102 15.80 -0.30 -7.93
CA LEU A 102 15.69 -1.49 -7.09
C LEU A 102 15.65 -1.14 -5.60
N ARG A 103 16.45 -0.15 -5.17
CA ARG A 103 16.43 0.32 -3.77
C ARG A 103 15.08 0.90 -3.39
N TYR A 104 14.51 1.71 -4.28
CA TYR A 104 13.18 2.27 -4.12
C TYR A 104 12.12 1.16 -4.05
N ALA A 105 12.13 0.23 -5.02
CA ALA A 105 11.20 -0.89 -5.08
C ALA A 105 11.29 -1.83 -3.87
N GLY A 106 12.50 -2.04 -3.33
CA GLY A 106 12.71 -2.85 -2.12
C GLY A 106 12.27 -2.15 -0.83
N THR A 107 12.10 -0.82 -0.85
CA THR A 107 11.70 -0.04 0.33
C THR A 107 10.20 0.26 0.33
N TYR A 108 9.68 0.75 -0.80
CA TYR A 108 8.29 1.17 -0.94
C TYR A 108 7.42 0.03 -1.48
N THR A 109 6.40 -0.34 -0.71
CA THR A 109 5.39 -1.33 -1.10
C THR A 109 4.10 -0.64 -1.55
N ASN A 110 3.26 -1.33 -2.31
CA ASN A 110 1.91 -0.84 -2.66
C ASN A 110 0.92 -0.97 -1.47
N ALA A 111 1.26 -0.38 -0.32
CA ALA A 111 0.49 -0.49 0.91
C ALA A 111 -0.84 0.28 0.85
N GLY A 112 -0.90 1.39 0.10
CA GLY A 112 -2.13 2.18 -0.05
C GLY A 112 -3.20 1.43 -0.83
N PHE A 113 -2.92 1.01 -2.06
CA PHE A 113 -3.92 0.34 -2.91
C PHE A 113 -4.20 -1.11 -2.48
N MET A 114 -3.17 -1.88 -2.11
CA MET A 114 -3.38 -3.28 -1.71
C MET A 114 -3.59 -3.48 -0.21
N GLY A 115 -2.83 -2.77 0.61
CA GLY A 115 -2.87 -2.95 2.07
C GLY A 115 -4.19 -2.49 2.68
N ILE A 116 -4.74 -1.35 2.25
CA ILE A 116 -5.98 -0.82 2.85
C ILE A 116 -7.19 -1.73 2.60
N PRO A 117 -7.51 -2.19 1.37
CA PRO A 117 -8.61 -3.13 1.16
C PRO A 117 -8.44 -4.46 1.90
N LEU A 118 -7.20 -4.91 2.08
CA LEU A 118 -6.91 -6.12 2.84
C LEU A 118 -7.18 -5.91 4.35
N VAL A 119 -6.67 -4.82 4.92
CA VAL A 119 -6.91 -4.46 6.32
C VAL A 119 -8.40 -4.21 6.57
N GLN A 120 -9.09 -3.52 5.66
CA GLN A 120 -10.53 -3.27 5.74
C GLN A 120 -11.31 -4.59 5.79
N ALA A 121 -10.96 -5.58 4.97
CA ALA A 121 -11.67 -6.86 4.95
C ALA A 121 -11.39 -7.72 6.19
N LEU A 122 -10.21 -7.60 6.80
CA LEU A 122 -9.80 -8.42 7.95
C LEU A 122 -10.17 -7.79 9.29
N LEU A 123 -10.02 -6.48 9.41
CA LEU A 123 -10.07 -5.73 10.67
C LEU A 123 -11.16 -4.63 10.67
N GLY A 124 -11.88 -4.47 9.56
CA GLY A 124 -12.90 -3.44 9.38
C GLY A 124 -12.35 -2.02 9.42
N ASN A 125 -13.25 -1.04 9.58
CA ASN A 125 -12.90 0.38 9.63
C ASN A 125 -11.90 0.73 10.75
N ASN A 126 -11.94 -0.02 11.86
CA ASN A 126 -11.02 0.19 12.99
C ASN A 126 -9.58 -0.16 12.63
N GLY A 127 -9.36 -1.18 11.80
CA GLY A 127 -8.02 -1.51 11.32
C GLY A 127 -7.49 -0.49 10.32
N VAL A 128 -8.38 0.08 9.50
CA VAL A 128 -7.99 1.07 8.48
C VAL A 128 -7.43 2.35 9.11
N PHE A 129 -7.93 2.77 10.28
CA PHE A 129 -7.34 3.86 11.07
C PHE A 129 -5.82 3.71 11.29
N PHE A 130 -5.34 2.47 11.45
CA PHE A 130 -3.93 2.17 11.69
C PHE A 130 -3.13 1.83 10.41
N ALA A 131 -3.80 1.69 9.27
CA ALA A 131 -3.19 1.21 8.02
C ALA A 131 -3.14 2.28 6.91
N VAL A 132 -3.87 3.37 7.09
CA VAL A 132 -3.85 4.52 6.20
C VAL A 132 -2.50 5.26 6.33
N PRO A 133 -1.90 5.67 5.20
CA PRO A 133 -0.60 6.35 5.17
C PRO A 133 -0.62 7.76 5.73
#